data_AF-A0A9X1HNF2-F1
#
_entry.id   AF-A0A9X1HNF2-F1
#
_cell.length_a   1.000
_cell.length_b   1.000
_cell.length_c   1.000
_cell.angle_alpha   90.00
_cell.angle_beta   90.00
_cell.angle_gamma   90.00
#
_symmetry.space_group_name_H-M   'P 1'
#
loop_
_entity.id
_entity.type
_entity.pdbx_description
1 polymer ?
#
loop_
_entity_poly.entity_id
_entity_poly.type
_entity_poly.pdbx_seq_one_letter_code
_entity_poly.pdbx_strand_id
1 'polypeptide(L)'
;MIRIGILLLAIFYSQEKANEPVRQMEYEGKVYRTAYNVSRFNGKYSGAKDGYLEIREDGTGTYVYDIFGLALNGCKKGPIEVEYGFLINENDSLVRISRDYGYSYPIILRATGETSFQGCRTPVMLDFLMEYQDGTIGVSSSDDWIKLED
;
A
#
# COMPACT_ATOMS: atom_id res chain seq x y z
N MET A 1 40.24 34.89 -36.19
CA MET A 1 40.26 33.55 -35.57
C MET A 1 39.09 33.47 -34.60
N ILE A 2 37.99 32.81 -34.99
CA ILE A 2 36.77 32.67 -34.17
C ILE A 2 36.84 31.28 -33.54
N ARG A 3 36.94 31.22 -32.20
CA ARG A 3 36.89 29.96 -31.44
C ARG A 3 35.42 29.60 -31.21
N ILE A 4 34.94 28.58 -31.91
CA ILE A 4 33.65 27.95 -31.65
C ILE A 4 33.82 27.08 -30.40
N GLY A 5 33.30 27.54 -29.27
CA GLY A 5 33.23 26.74 -28.04
C GLY A 5 32.11 25.72 -28.17
N ILE A 6 32.47 24.43 -28.16
CA ILE A 6 31.52 23.32 -28.09
C ILE A 6 30.93 23.32 -26.68
N LEU A 7 29.65 23.65 -26.57
CA LEU A 7 28.88 23.56 -25.32
C LEU A 7 28.44 22.10 -25.14
N LEU A 8 29.12 21.36 -24.27
CA LEU A 8 28.71 20.04 -23.82
C LEU A 8 27.50 20.20 -22.89
N LEU A 9 26.32 19.90 -23.41
CA LEU A 9 25.08 19.84 -22.63
C LEU A 9 25.09 18.54 -21.82
N ALA A 10 25.44 18.61 -20.54
CA ALA A 10 25.33 17.48 -19.62
C ALA A 10 23.84 17.24 -19.30
N ILE A 11 23.32 16.09 -19.72
CA ILE A 11 21.98 15.63 -19.34
C ILE A 11 22.10 14.96 -17.98
N PHE A 12 21.69 15.67 -16.92
CA PHE A 12 21.56 15.10 -15.59
C PHE A 12 20.23 14.34 -15.50
N TYR A 13 20.29 13.01 -15.55
CA TYR A 13 19.18 12.17 -15.13
C TYR A 13 19.14 12.16 -13.60
N SER A 14 18.30 13.01 -13.01
CA SER A 14 17.96 12.88 -11.58
C SER A 14 17.11 11.62 -11.41
N GLN A 15 17.73 10.53 -10.94
CA GLN A 15 16.98 9.46 -10.29
C GLN A 15 16.66 9.94 -8.87
N GLU A 16 15.44 10.43 -8.66
CA GLU A 16 14.96 10.66 -7.29
C GLU A 16 14.84 9.29 -6.63
N LYS A 17 15.81 8.99 -5.76
CA LYS A 17 15.73 7.83 -4.90
C LYS A 17 14.58 8.07 -3.94
N ALA A 18 13.55 7.25 -4.07
CA ALA A 18 12.37 7.29 -3.24
C ALA A 18 12.86 7.12 -1.78
N ASN A 19 12.59 8.14 -0.94
CA ASN A 19 13.18 8.29 0.41
C ASN A 19 12.30 7.61 1.48
N GLU A 20 11.39 6.72 1.06
CA GLU A 20 10.47 6.01 1.93
C GLU A 20 11.24 4.99 2.79
N PRO A 21 10.95 4.92 4.09
CA PRO A 21 11.59 3.92 4.91
C PRO A 21 11.17 2.50 4.53
N VAL A 22 12.15 1.59 4.55
CA VAL A 22 12.01 0.21 4.06
C VAL A 22 11.93 -0.75 5.24
N ARG A 23 11.08 -1.78 5.14
CA ARG A 23 11.00 -2.91 6.07
C ARG A 23 10.88 -4.24 5.33
N GLN A 24 11.21 -5.33 6.00
CA GLN A 24 10.96 -6.68 5.51
C GLN A 24 9.62 -7.20 6.06
N MET A 25 8.82 -7.82 5.20
CA MET A 25 7.56 -8.44 5.57
C MET A 25 7.48 -9.85 4.98
N GLU A 26 6.99 -10.79 5.78
CA GLU A 26 6.78 -12.17 5.32
C GLU A 26 5.34 -12.36 4.84
N TYR A 27 5.17 -12.97 3.67
CA TYR A 27 3.88 -13.38 3.12
C TYR A 27 4.04 -14.71 2.38
N GLU A 28 3.18 -15.69 2.67
CA GLU A 28 3.24 -17.04 2.09
C GLU A 28 4.62 -17.72 2.17
N GLY A 29 5.32 -17.55 3.31
CA GLY A 29 6.64 -18.14 3.55
C GLY A 29 7.79 -17.48 2.77
N LYS A 30 7.54 -16.33 2.13
CA LYS A 30 8.55 -15.53 1.42
C LYS A 30 8.73 -14.18 2.10
N VAL A 31 9.98 -13.72 2.18
CA VAL A 31 10.33 -12.40 2.71
C VAL A 31 10.40 -11.40 1.56
N TYR A 32 9.60 -10.36 1.65
CA TYR A 32 9.54 -9.26 0.69
C TYR A 32 10.18 -8.00 1.27
N ARG A 33 10.86 -7.23 0.41
CA ARG A 33 11.22 -5.84 0.71
C ARG A 33 9.98 -4.97 0.47
N THR A 34 9.70 -4.09 1.42
CA THR A 34 8.53 -3.21 1.36
C THR A 34 8.87 -1.80 1.81
N ALA A 35 8.19 -0.81 1.24
CA ALA A 35 8.27 0.59 1.66
C ALA A 35 6.99 1.00 2.39
N TYR A 36 7.11 1.82 3.43
CA TYR A 36 5.98 2.47 4.10
C TYR A 36 6.13 3.98 4.05
N ASN A 37 5.12 4.74 4.47
CA ASN A 37 5.09 6.20 4.32
C ASN A 37 5.13 6.68 2.85
N VAL A 38 4.39 5.99 1.98
CA VAL A 38 4.24 6.44 0.60
C VAL A 38 3.16 7.54 0.60
N SER A 39 3.60 8.80 0.71
CA SER A 39 2.75 9.96 1.03
C SER A 39 1.39 9.99 0.32
N ARG A 40 1.36 9.76 -1.00
CA ARG A 40 0.12 9.75 -1.79
C ARG A 40 -0.93 8.73 -1.33
N PHE A 41 -0.50 7.62 -0.73
CA PHE A 41 -1.39 6.56 -0.24
C PHE A 41 -1.70 6.66 1.26
N ASN A 42 -1.05 7.56 2.00
CA ASN A 42 -1.41 7.80 3.40
C ASN A 42 -2.80 8.42 3.46
N GLY A 43 -3.62 8.01 4.43
CA GLY A 43 -4.99 8.51 4.59
C GLY A 43 -5.99 7.41 4.93
N LYS A 44 -7.27 7.78 4.94
CA LYS A 44 -8.38 6.86 5.24
C LYS A 44 -9.18 6.54 3.98
N TYR A 45 -9.48 5.28 3.78
CA TYR A 45 -10.26 4.72 2.68
C TYR A 45 -11.54 4.15 3.26
N SER A 46 -12.69 4.55 2.74
CA SER A 46 -13.98 4.06 3.22
C SER A 46 -14.67 3.20 2.17
N GLY A 47 -15.23 2.09 2.62
CA GLY A 47 -16.10 1.21 1.86
C GLY A 47 -17.56 1.34 2.23
N ALA A 48 -18.35 0.38 1.74
CA ALA A 48 -19.70 0.19 2.23
C ALA A 48 -19.72 -0.38 3.66
N LYS A 49 -20.90 -0.35 4.29
CA LYS A 49 -21.20 -0.92 5.63
C LYS A 49 -20.15 -0.62 6.71
N ASP A 50 -19.65 0.61 6.75
CA ASP A 50 -18.66 1.11 7.72
C ASP A 50 -17.26 0.45 7.66
N GLY A 51 -16.98 -0.34 6.62
CA GLY A 51 -15.64 -0.88 6.36
C GLY A 51 -14.65 0.22 6.00
N TYR A 52 -13.41 0.13 6.49
CA TYR A 52 -12.37 1.11 6.16
C TYR A 52 -10.95 0.57 6.30
N LEU A 53 -10.02 1.23 5.60
CA LEU A 53 -8.59 1.10 5.79
C LEU A 53 -8.02 2.48 6.13
N GLU A 54 -7.22 2.58 7.18
CA GLU A 54 -6.43 3.75 7.50
C GLU A 54 -4.95 3.40 7.34
N ILE A 55 -4.20 4.20 6.58
CA ILE A 55 -2.77 4.06 6.33
C ILE A 55 -2.07 5.29 6.91
N ARG A 56 -1.22 5.09 7.93
CA ARG A 56 -0.50 6.17 8.62
C ARG A 56 0.95 6.27 8.15
N GLU A 57 1.55 7.44 8.34
CA GLU A 57 2.92 7.72 7.90
C GLU A 57 3.98 6.88 8.62
N ASP A 58 3.69 6.42 9.85
CA ASP A 58 4.60 5.60 10.66
C ASP A 58 4.68 4.12 10.21
N GLY A 59 3.95 3.76 9.15
CA GLY A 59 3.86 2.39 8.64
C GLY A 59 2.92 1.50 9.44
N THR A 60 2.04 2.09 10.25
CA THR A 60 0.92 1.43 10.90
C THR A 60 -0.41 1.82 10.25
N GLY A 61 -1.46 1.12 10.62
CA GLY A 61 -2.79 1.41 10.12
C GLY A 61 -3.85 0.66 10.88
N THR A 62 -5.10 0.86 10.45
CA THR A 62 -6.25 0.15 10.99
C THR A 62 -7.11 -0.36 9.84
N TYR A 63 -7.49 -1.63 9.89
CA TYR A 63 -8.34 -2.28 8.88
C TYR A 63 -9.65 -2.78 9.52
N VAL A 64 -10.79 -2.48 8.91
CA VAL A 64 -12.12 -2.93 9.34
C VAL A 64 -12.85 -3.57 8.17
N TYR A 65 -13.26 -4.83 8.33
CA TYR A 65 -14.04 -5.57 7.33
C TYR A 65 -15.44 -4.99 7.12
N ASP A 66 -15.86 -4.89 5.85
CA ASP A 66 -17.24 -4.58 5.44
C ASP A 66 -18.20 -5.77 5.74
N ILE A 67 -17.72 -7.02 5.69
CA ILE A 67 -18.59 -8.19 5.77
C ILE A 67 -18.03 -9.27 6.71
N PHE A 68 -18.84 -9.64 7.71
CA PHE A 68 -18.57 -10.75 8.62
C PHE A 68 -18.66 -12.10 7.90
N GLY A 69 -17.50 -12.70 7.62
CA GLY A 69 -17.38 -14.16 7.46
C GLY A 69 -17.45 -14.90 8.80
N LEU A 70 -17.50 -16.24 8.75
CA LEU A 70 -17.40 -17.13 9.91
C LEU A 70 -16.09 -16.88 10.69
N ALA A 71 -16.16 -16.07 11.73
CA ALA A 71 -15.09 -15.86 12.68
C ALA A 71 -14.86 -17.15 13.50
N LEU A 72 -13.61 -17.56 13.67
CA LEU A 72 -13.28 -18.67 14.56
C LEU A 72 -13.70 -18.32 16.00
N ASN A 73 -14.06 -19.34 16.78
CA ASN A 73 -14.39 -19.15 18.19
C ASN A 73 -13.25 -18.42 18.92
N GLY A 74 -13.56 -17.29 19.55
CA GLY A 74 -12.58 -16.44 20.25
C GLY A 74 -11.99 -15.30 19.43
N CYS A 75 -12.28 -15.21 18.12
CA CYS A 75 -11.89 -14.05 17.32
C CYS A 75 -12.73 -12.82 17.73
N LYS A 76 -12.07 -11.79 18.26
CA LYS A 76 -12.72 -10.55 18.66
C LYS A 76 -13.23 -9.83 17.40
N LYS A 77 -14.49 -9.39 17.44
CA LYS A 77 -15.04 -8.52 16.40
C LYS A 77 -14.52 -7.10 16.64
N GLY A 78 -13.94 -6.46 15.63
CA GLY A 78 -13.51 -5.07 15.72
C GLY A 78 -12.40 -4.72 14.75
N PRO A 79 -11.82 -3.51 14.88
CA PRO A 79 -10.70 -3.07 14.07
C PRO A 79 -9.45 -3.93 14.26
N ILE A 80 -8.75 -4.14 13.16
CA ILE A 80 -7.46 -4.84 13.11
C ILE A 80 -6.38 -3.77 13.02
N GLU A 81 -5.59 -3.64 14.07
CA GLU A 81 -4.36 -2.85 14.01
C GLU A 81 -3.34 -3.60 13.13
N VAL A 82 -2.73 -2.87 12.20
CA VAL A 82 -1.82 -3.44 11.20
C VAL A 82 -0.50 -2.67 11.14
N GLU A 83 0.55 -3.39 10.79
CA GLU A 83 1.71 -2.82 10.10
C GLU A 83 1.55 -3.07 8.61
N TYR A 84 1.98 -2.13 7.77
CA TYR A 84 1.89 -2.28 6.33
C TYR A 84 3.22 -2.01 5.61
N GLY A 85 3.26 -2.46 4.35
CA GLY A 85 4.32 -2.10 3.42
C GLY A 85 3.94 -2.39 1.97
N PHE A 86 4.18 -1.44 1.08
CA PHE A 86 4.06 -1.61 -0.36
C PHE A 86 5.24 -2.40 -0.89
N LEU A 87 5.01 -3.37 -1.77
CA LEU A 87 6.11 -4.12 -2.37
C LEU A 87 7.04 -3.20 -3.17
N ILE A 88 8.35 -3.36 -2.99
CA ILE A 88 9.37 -2.68 -3.78
C ILE A 88 10.26 -3.68 -4.52
N ASN A 89 10.77 -3.27 -5.66
CA ASN A 89 11.70 -4.07 -6.47
C ASN A 89 13.16 -3.87 -6.03
N GLU A 90 14.10 -4.46 -6.78
CA GLU A 90 15.54 -4.38 -6.51
C GLU A 90 16.11 -2.96 -6.61
N ASN A 91 15.42 -2.05 -7.32
CA ASN A 91 15.81 -0.66 -7.51
C ASN A 91 15.11 0.31 -6.54
N ASP A 92 14.60 -0.21 -5.42
CA ASP A 92 13.85 0.57 -4.42
C ASP A 92 12.61 1.29 -5.00
N SER A 93 12.07 0.79 -6.11
CA SER A 93 10.87 1.35 -6.74
C SER A 93 9.63 0.54 -6.37
N LEU A 94 8.50 1.22 -6.16
CA LEU A 94 7.22 0.56 -5.93
C LEU A 94 6.88 -0.41 -7.07
N VAL A 95 6.53 -1.64 -6.70
CA VAL A 95 5.91 -2.59 -7.61
C VAL A 95 4.52 -2.08 -7.94
N ARG A 96 4.21 -2.00 -9.24
CA ARG A 96 2.88 -1.66 -9.74
C ARG A 96 2.51 -2.55 -10.91
N ILE A 97 1.24 -2.84 -11.05
CA ILE A 97 0.69 -3.65 -12.14
C ILE A 97 -0.25 -2.75 -12.95
N SER A 98 -0.04 -2.70 -14.26
CA SER A 98 -0.93 -1.96 -15.16
C SER A 98 -2.27 -2.66 -15.29
N ARG A 99 -3.36 -1.89 -15.23
CA ARG A 99 -4.74 -2.33 -15.44
C ARG A 99 -5.39 -1.41 -16.49
N ASP A 100 -6.50 -1.84 -17.08
CA ASP A 100 -7.21 -1.03 -18.08
C ASP A 100 -7.73 0.30 -17.52
N TYR A 101 -7.93 0.37 -16.20
CA TYR A 101 -8.47 1.52 -15.48
C TYR A 101 -7.44 2.25 -14.61
N GLY A 102 -6.15 1.88 -14.68
CA GLY A 102 -5.08 2.54 -13.90
C GLY A 102 -3.95 1.61 -13.46
N TYR A 103 -3.46 1.79 -12.24
CA TYR A 103 -2.41 0.97 -11.65
C TYR A 103 -2.85 0.36 -10.32
N SER A 104 -2.48 -0.90 -10.08
CA SER A 104 -2.62 -1.54 -8.77
C SER A 104 -1.25 -1.69 -8.09
N TYR A 105 -1.17 -1.27 -6.83
CA TYR A 105 0.01 -1.27 -5.98
C TYR A 105 -0.16 -2.32 -4.88
N PRO A 106 0.55 -3.45 -4.96
CA PRO A 106 0.49 -4.49 -3.95
C PRO A 106 0.94 -3.99 -2.57
N ILE A 107 0.14 -4.23 -1.54
CA ILE A 107 0.41 -3.87 -0.15
C ILE A 107 0.29 -5.11 0.74
N ILE A 108 1.29 -5.34 1.60
CA ILE A 108 1.22 -6.38 2.63
C ILE A 108 0.72 -5.72 3.91
N LEU A 109 -0.31 -6.29 4.51
CA LEU A 109 -0.88 -5.91 5.80
C LEU A 109 -0.62 -7.03 6.80
N ARG A 110 -0.01 -6.72 7.94
CA ARG A 110 0.25 -7.66 9.03
C ARG A 110 -0.48 -7.20 10.28
N ALA A 111 -1.39 -8.02 10.79
CA ALA A 111 -2.07 -7.77 12.05
C ALA A 111 -1.08 -7.81 13.23
N THR A 112 -1.20 -6.85 14.14
CA THR A 112 -0.33 -6.75 15.33
C THR A 112 -1.04 -7.08 16.64
N GLY A 113 -2.37 -7.28 16.61
CA GLY A 113 -3.20 -7.57 17.78
C GLY A 113 -3.80 -8.98 17.81
N GLU A 114 -4.74 -9.18 18.72
CA GLU A 114 -5.47 -10.45 18.91
C GLU A 114 -6.51 -10.71 17.81
N THR A 115 -6.88 -9.67 17.05
CA THR A 115 -7.79 -9.78 15.90
C THR A 115 -6.96 -9.78 14.62
N SER A 116 -7.28 -10.67 13.69
CA SER A 116 -6.59 -10.76 12.40
C SER A 116 -7.54 -11.12 11.26
N PHE A 117 -6.98 -11.23 10.06
CA PHE A 117 -7.72 -11.26 8.80
C PHE A 117 -8.54 -12.55 8.64
N GLN A 118 -9.60 -12.45 7.81
CA GLN A 118 -10.48 -13.56 7.43
C GLN A 118 -11.07 -14.32 8.63
N GLY A 119 -11.49 -13.59 9.66
CA GLY A 119 -12.03 -14.19 10.89
C GLY A 119 -10.95 -14.85 11.74
N CYS A 120 -9.81 -14.16 11.89
CA CYS A 120 -8.62 -14.60 12.60
C CYS A 120 -7.92 -15.85 12.03
N ARG A 121 -8.09 -16.13 10.73
CA ARG A 121 -7.47 -17.29 10.06
C ARG A 121 -6.06 -17.02 9.58
N THR A 122 -5.73 -15.76 9.31
CA THR A 122 -4.40 -15.37 8.86
C THR A 122 -3.95 -14.06 9.51
N PRO A 123 -2.71 -13.99 10.02
CA PRO A 123 -2.13 -12.77 10.57
C PRO A 123 -1.66 -11.80 9.48
N VAL A 124 -1.54 -12.24 8.22
CA VAL A 124 -1.04 -11.43 7.10
C VAL A 124 -1.98 -11.53 5.91
N MET A 125 -2.18 -10.40 5.22
CA MET A 125 -2.99 -10.29 4.02
C MET A 125 -2.22 -9.50 2.95
N LEU A 126 -2.34 -9.93 1.70
CA LEU A 126 -1.95 -9.14 0.54
C LEU A 126 -3.20 -8.48 -0.02
N ASP A 127 -3.14 -7.16 -0.20
CA ASP A 127 -4.19 -6.35 -0.80
C ASP A 127 -3.58 -5.43 -1.87
N PHE A 128 -4.39 -4.57 -2.50
CA PHE A 128 -3.92 -3.64 -3.52
C PHE A 128 -4.55 -2.26 -3.35
N LEU A 129 -3.71 -1.22 -3.38
CA LEU A 129 -4.18 0.15 -3.57
C LEU A 129 -4.25 0.45 -5.07
N MET A 130 -5.32 1.09 -5.50
CA MET A 130 -5.58 1.45 -6.87
C MET A 130 -5.32 2.93 -7.07
N GLU A 131 -4.63 3.28 -8.16
CA GLU A 131 -4.55 4.63 -8.71
C GLU A 131 -5.27 4.60 -10.05
N TYR A 132 -6.46 5.20 -10.10
CA TYR A 132 -7.29 5.23 -11.30
C TYR A 132 -6.77 6.27 -12.30
N GLN A 133 -7.18 6.15 -13.56
CA GLN A 133 -6.77 7.08 -14.63
C GLN A 133 -7.16 8.54 -14.37
N ASP A 134 -8.21 8.77 -13.59
CA ASP A 134 -8.67 10.11 -13.20
C ASP A 134 -7.89 10.68 -11.99
N GLY A 135 -6.93 9.94 -11.45
CA GLY A 135 -6.13 10.30 -10.28
C GLY A 135 -6.75 9.91 -8.95
N THR A 136 -7.97 9.35 -8.93
CA THR A 136 -8.60 8.84 -7.71
C THR A 136 -7.77 7.69 -7.15
N ILE A 137 -7.73 7.57 -5.82
CA ILE A 137 -7.07 6.46 -5.14
C ILE A 137 -8.12 5.64 -4.39
N GLY A 138 -8.05 4.32 -4.53
CA GLY A 138 -8.93 3.39 -3.82
C GLY A 138 -8.22 2.14 -3.33
N VAL A 139 -8.97 1.25 -2.69
CA VAL A 139 -8.52 -0.10 -2.30
C VAL A 139 -9.28 -1.12 -3.14
N SER A 140 -8.56 -2.08 -3.71
CA SER A 140 -9.11 -3.18 -4.52
C SER A 140 -9.81 -4.22 -3.63
N SER A 141 -10.85 -3.80 -2.90
CA SER A 141 -11.72 -4.68 -2.10
C SER A 141 -13.00 -5.03 -2.86
N SER A 142 -13.85 -5.89 -2.28
CA SER A 142 -15.17 -6.23 -2.85
C SER A 142 -16.10 -5.02 -3.06
N ASP A 143 -15.81 -3.90 -2.40
CA ASP A 143 -16.69 -2.73 -2.32
C ASP A 143 -15.99 -1.45 -2.79
N ASP A 144 -14.90 -1.57 -3.58
CA ASP A 144 -14.15 -0.47 -4.22
C ASP A 144 -13.98 0.76 -3.30
N TRP A 145 -13.24 0.60 -2.20
CA TRP A 145 -13.13 1.66 -1.19
C TRP A 145 -12.40 2.88 -1.75
N ILE A 146 -12.90 4.08 -1.49
CA ILE A 146 -12.33 5.33 -2.00
C ILE A 146 -11.62 6.09 -0.87
N LYS A 147 -10.48 6.71 -1.20
CA LYS A 147 -9.76 7.59 -0.27
C LYS A 147 -10.66 8.78 0.08
N LEU A 148 -10.88 9.01 1.37
CA LEU A 148 -11.48 10.24 1.87
C LEU A 148 -10.47 11.37 1.66
N GLU A 149 -10.94 12.54 1.22
CA GLU A 149 -10.08 13.71 1.02
C GLU A 149 -9.26 14.01 2.28
N ASP A 150 -7.99 14.43 2.08
CA ASP A 150 -7.03 14.72 3.15
C ASP A 150 -7.42 15.93 4.01
#